data_AF-A0A3S4JV11-F1
#
_entry.id   AF-A0A3S4JV11-F1
#
_cell.length_a   1.000
_cell.length_b   1.000
_cell.length_c   1.000
_cell.angle_alpha   90.00
_cell.angle_beta   90.00
_cell.angle_gamma   90.00
#
_symmetry.space_group_name_H-M   'P 1'
#
loop_
_entity.id
_entity.type
_entity.pdbx_description
1 polymer ?
#
loop_
_entity_poly.entity_id
_entity_poly.type
_entity_poly.pdbx_seq_one_letter_code
_entity_poly.pdbx_strand_id
1 'polypeptide(L)' 'MKPFAVWMISAALLAPTLAAAEVYTWTDANGNKVYSDQPPPSVNARRMSVRAPRRRPRLRPGRQEG' A
#
# COMPACT_ATOMS: atom_id res chain seq x y z
N MET A 1 -36.11 -24.20 2.23
CA MET A 1 -34.69 -24.53 2.00
C MET A 1 -33.98 -23.36 1.32
N LYS A 2 -33.70 -22.24 2.01
CA LYS A 2 -32.92 -21.11 1.46
C LYS A 2 -32.20 -20.19 2.50
N PRO A 3 -32.34 -20.30 3.84
CA PRO A 3 -31.72 -19.29 4.72
C PRO A 3 -30.19 -19.39 4.70
N PHE A 4 -29.66 -20.61 4.50
CA PHE A 4 -28.23 -20.85 4.38
C PHE A 4 -27.58 -20.10 3.21
N ALA A 5 -28.27 -20.02 2.06
CA ALA A 5 -27.74 -19.31 0.90
C ALA A 5 -27.63 -17.80 1.16
N VAL A 6 -28.62 -17.21 1.85
CA VAL A 6 -28.61 -15.80 2.23
C VAL A 6 -27.48 -15.51 3.22
N TRP A 7 -27.29 -16.36 4.22
CA TRP A 7 -26.20 -16.21 5.18
C TRP A 7 -24.81 -16.37 4.55
N MET A 8 -24.65 -17.30 3.60
CA MET A 8 -23.39 -17.48 2.87
C MET A 8 -23.05 -16.29 1.98
N ILE A 9 -24.04 -15.72 1.28
CA ILE A 9 -23.84 -14.54 0.43
C ILE A 9 -23.51 -13.33 1.32
N SER A 10 -24.24 -13.11 2.40
CA SER A 10 -23.95 -12.02 3.35
C SER A 10 -22.55 -12.11 3.93
N ALA A 11 -22.10 -13.31 4.33
CA ALA A 11 -20.74 -13.52 4.84
C ALA A 11 -19.66 -13.23 3.78
N ALA A 12 -19.92 -13.55 2.51
CA ALA A 12 -18.99 -13.28 1.42
C ALA A 12 -18.85 -11.78 1.09
N LEU A 13 -19.92 -10.98 1.25
CA LEU A 13 -19.86 -9.53 1.02
C LEU A 13 -19.06 -8.75 2.09
N LEU A 14 -18.87 -9.33 3.27
CA LEU A 14 -18.11 -8.71 4.38
C LEU A 14 -16.61 -8.99 4.30
N ALA A 15 -16.14 -9.82 3.35
CA ALA A 15 -14.74 -10.14 3.22
C ALA A 15 -13.95 -8.93 2.70
N PRO A 16 -12.96 -8.41 3.44
CA PRO A 16 -12.12 -7.33 2.94
C PRO A 16 -11.31 -7.82 1.74
N THR A 17 -11.42 -7.12 0.61
CA THR A 17 -10.57 -7.37 -0.55
C THR A 17 -9.15 -6.96 -0.19
N LEU A 18 -8.23 -7.93 -0.16
CA LEU A 18 -6.79 -7.68 -0.04
C LEU A 18 -6.28 -7.02 -1.33
N ALA A 19 -6.56 -5.73 -1.52
CA ALA A 19 -5.94 -4.92 -2.55
C ALA A 19 -4.51 -4.59 -2.09
N ALA A 20 -3.53 -5.33 -2.59
CA ALA A 20 -2.14 -4.98 -2.40
C ALA A 20 -1.83 -3.75 -3.27
N ALA A 21 -1.60 -2.60 -2.65
CA ALA A 21 -1.15 -1.40 -3.35
C ALA A 21 0.30 -1.61 -3.81
N GLU A 22 0.48 -1.86 -5.10
CA GLU A 22 1.78 -2.06 -5.72
C GLU A 22 2.24 -0.77 -6.36
N VAL A 23 3.21 -0.11 -5.74
CA VAL A 23 3.78 1.12 -6.30
C VAL A 23 4.88 0.73 -7.28
N TYR A 24 4.77 1.20 -8.52
CA TYR A 24 5.78 1.02 -9.55
C TYR A 24 6.64 2.26 -9.69
N THR A 25 7.92 2.06 -10.04
CA THR A 25 8.84 3.15 -10.34
C THR A 25 9.63 2.90 -11.62
N TRP A 26 9.84 3.95 -12.40
CA TRP A 26 10.69 3.94 -13.60
C TRP A 26 11.36 5.29 -13.81
N THR A 27 12.34 5.33 -14.70
CA THR A 27 12.97 6.56 -15.18
C THR A 27 12.33 6.94 -16.50
N ASP A 28 11.85 8.18 -16.64
CA ASP A 28 11.29 8.70 -17.88
C ASP A 28 12.38 9.11 -18.88
N ALA A 29 11.98 9.54 -20.08
CA ALA A 29 12.92 9.97 -21.13
C ALA A 29 13.75 11.20 -20.75
N ASN A 30 13.31 11.98 -19.77
CA ASN A 30 13.98 13.19 -19.29
C ASN A 30 14.92 12.88 -18.10
N GLY A 31 15.01 11.62 -17.67
CA GLY A 31 15.82 11.19 -16.53
C GLY A 31 15.12 11.34 -15.17
N ASN A 32 13.84 11.69 -15.13
CA ASN A 32 13.12 11.84 -13.88
C ASN A 32 12.62 10.48 -13.38
N LYS A 33 12.68 10.28 -12.06
CA LYS A 33 12.10 9.09 -11.41
C LYS A 33 10.61 9.31 -11.19
N VAL A 34 9.80 8.50 -11.86
CA VAL A 34 8.34 8.50 -11.77
C VAL A 34 7.89 7.39 -10.83
N TYR A 35 6.84 7.65 -10.07
CA TYR A 35 6.17 6.69 -9.20
C TYR A 35 4.69 6.67 -9.55
N SER A 36 4.12 5.49 -9.79
CA SER A 36 2.71 5.34 -10.13
C SER A 36 2.19 3.97 -9.70
N ASP A 37 0.90 3.88 -9.42
CA ASP A 37 0.24 2.61 -9.11
C ASP A 37 0.00 1.76 -10.37
N GLN A 38 0.04 2.39 -11.56
CA GLN A 38 -0.15 1.70 -12.83
C GLN A 38 0.95 2.09 -13.83
N PRO A 39 1.87 1.17 -14.18
CA PRO A 39 2.91 1.46 -15.15
C PRO A 39 2.32 1.55 -16.56
N PRO A 40 2.80 2.48 -17.42
CA PRO A 40 2.47 2.47 -18.82
C PRO A 40 2.93 1.18 -19.51
N PRO A 41 2.22 0.68 -20.53
CA PRO A 41 2.51 -0.63 -21.15
C PRO A 41 3.88 -0.70 -21.83
N SER A 42 4.50 0.44 -22.12
CA SER A 42 5.75 0.54 -22.89
C SER A 42 7.01 0.76 -22.04
N VAL A 43 6.91 0.81 -20.70
CA VAL A 43 8.06 1.04 -19.82
C VAL A 43 8.37 -0.17 -18.94
N ASN A 44 9.67 -0.48 -18.82
CA ASN A 44 10.17 -1.44 -17.84
C ASN A 44 10.06 -0.84 -16.42
N ALA A 45 8.89 -0.97 -15.82
CA ALA A 45 8.62 -0.48 -14.48
C ALA A 45 8.98 -1.52 -13.41
N ARG A 46 9.65 -1.09 -12.34
CA ARG A 46 10.03 -1.95 -11.22
C ARG A 46 9.03 -1.78 -10.08
N ARG A 47 8.47 -2.90 -9.58
CA ARG A 47 7.62 -2.90 -8.38
C ARG A 47 8.47 -2.54 -7.16
N MET A 48 8.01 -1.56 -6.38
CA MET A 48 8.67 -1.08 -5.18
C MET A 48 7.89 -1.53 -3.94
N SER A 49 8.53 -2.33 -3.09
CA SER A 49 7.98 -2.68 -1.79
C SER A 49 8.12 -1.49 -0.85
N VAL A 50 7.05 -0.71 -0.67
CA VAL A 50 7.04 0.42 0.27
C VAL A 50 6.80 -0.14 1.67
N ARG A 51 7.86 -0.53 2.36
CA ARG A 51 7.77 -0.84 3.80
C ARG A 51 7.66 0.47 4.56
N ALA A 52 6.58 0.65 5.32
CA ALA A 52 6.39 1.84 6.14
C ALA A 52 7.64 2.11 7.00
N PRO A 53 8.16 3.34 7.03
CA PRO A 53 9.32 3.65 7.84
C PRO A 53 8.99 3.33 9.30
N ARG A 54 9.90 2.61 9.97
CA ARG A 54 9.79 2.38 11.41
C ARG A 54 9.71 3.75 12.09
N ARG A 55 8.56 4.09 12.68
CA ARG A 55 8.43 5.25 13.56
C ARG A 55 9.51 5.12 14.62
N ARG A 56 10.58 5.91 14.52
CA ARG A 56 11.53 6.04 15.63
C ARG A 56 10.76 6.76 16.74
N PRO A 57 10.70 6.23 17.97
CA PRO A 57 10.18 6.98 19.10
C PRO A 57 10.93 8.31 19.14
N ARG A 58 10.19 9.42 19.12
CA ARG A 58 10.77 10.74 19.32
C ARG A 58 11.26 10.76 20.77
N LEU A 59 12.56 10.52 20.97
CA LEU A 59 13.21 10.73 22.26
C LEU A 59 12.92 12.19 22.66
N ARG A 60 12.05 12.37 23.65
CA ARG A 60 11.82 13.69 24.26
C ARG A 60 13.20 14.14 24.78
N PRO A 61 13.75 15.28 24.34
CA PRO A 61 14.92 15.84 25.00
C PRO A 61 14.54 16.03 26.46
N GLY A 62 15.36 15.49 27.36
CA GLY A 62 15.10 15.52 28.80
C GLY A 62 14.78 16.94 29.23
N ARG A 63 13.62 17.10 29.88
CA ARG A 63 13.35 18.27 30.71
C ARG A 63 14.42 18.22 31.80
N GLN A 64 15.48 19.00 31.63
CA GLN A 64 16.37 19.35 32.73
C GLN A 64 15.51 20.24 33.64
N GLU A 65 14.94 19.63 34.68
CA GLU A 65 14.47 20.38 35.83
C GLU A 65 15.72 20.86 36.56
N GLY A 66 15.90 22.19 36.57
CA GLY A 66 16.84 22.89 37.43
C GLY A 66 16.13 23.43 38.66
#